data_AF-A0A318KFC1-F1
#
_entry.id   AF-A0A318KFC1-F1
#
_cell.length_a   1.000
_cell.length_b   1.000
_cell.length_c   1.000
_cell.angle_alpha   90.00
_cell.angle_beta   90.00
_cell.angle_gamma   90.00
#
_symmetry.space_group_name_H-M   'P 1'
#
loop_
_entity.id
_entity.type
_entity.pdbx_description
1 polymer ?
#
loop_
_entity_poly.entity_id
_entity_poly.type
_entity_poly.pdbx_seq_one_letter_code
_entity_poly.pdbx_strand_id
1 'polypeptide(L)'
;MDSPKRTSIYAAMALVVAAVAAVALVVAVVGDVREPDDCLAVDESLVTLIATRSAAGPITPQAAVAVEDPFARSRQSVPYNDYYIVVMRFQVPDGTTVDGVWGLGTNAPKPERGRSLSQQAPVDGRASSLAALTPQAEQWTDWPNRDIPIQESDPLVQKARRCPLRQV
;
A
#
# COMPACT_ATOMS: atom_id res chain seq x y z
N MET A 1 57.09 -15.03 -36.40
CA MET A 1 57.07 -15.14 -34.93
C MET A 1 56.05 -14.12 -34.44
N ASP A 2 54.81 -14.53 -34.22
CA ASP A 2 53.79 -13.68 -33.62
C ASP A 2 53.47 -14.21 -32.22
N SER A 3 53.89 -13.44 -31.21
CA SER A 3 53.57 -13.72 -29.81
C SER A 3 52.07 -13.53 -29.58
N PRO A 4 51.35 -14.51 -29.00
CA PRO A 4 49.96 -14.31 -28.64
C PRO A 4 49.87 -13.25 -27.53
N LYS A 5 49.11 -12.18 -27.79
CA LYS A 5 48.78 -11.14 -26.82
C LYS A 5 48.15 -11.80 -25.59
N ARG A 6 48.95 -11.96 -24.53
CA ARG A 6 48.45 -12.29 -23.18
C ARG A 6 47.64 -11.08 -22.71
N THR A 7 46.35 -11.09 -22.99
CA THR A 7 45.41 -10.19 -22.34
C THR A 7 45.49 -10.48 -20.85
N SER A 8 46.12 -9.57 -20.12
CA SER A 8 46.37 -9.69 -18.69
C SER A 8 45.06 -10.02 -17.97
N ILE A 9 45.06 -11.04 -17.11
CA ILE A 9 43.89 -11.49 -16.32
C ILE A 9 43.27 -10.30 -15.56
N TYR A 10 44.08 -9.32 -15.19
CA TYR A 10 43.66 -8.07 -14.57
C TYR A 10 42.74 -7.21 -15.46
N ALA A 11 42.97 -7.18 -16.77
CA ALA A 11 42.13 -6.45 -17.71
C ALA A 11 40.75 -7.13 -17.88
N ALA A 12 40.71 -8.47 -17.87
CA ALA A 12 39.46 -9.22 -17.91
C ALA A 12 38.66 -9.03 -16.60
N MET A 13 39.32 -9.08 -15.44
CA MET A 13 38.72 -8.80 -14.14
C MET A 13 38.13 -7.38 -14.06
N ALA A 14 38.87 -6.37 -14.51
CA ALA A 14 38.40 -4.98 -14.52
C ALA A 14 37.13 -4.80 -15.36
N LEU A 15 37.04 -5.51 -16.49
CA LEU A 15 35.88 -5.47 -17.38
C LEU A 15 34.63 -6.11 -16.73
N VAL A 16 34.82 -7.22 -16.01
CA VAL A 16 33.72 -7.87 -15.27
C VAL A 16 33.23 -6.99 -14.13
N VAL A 17 34.13 -6.39 -13.35
CA VAL A 17 33.75 -5.49 -12.25
C VAL A 17 33.03 -4.25 -12.79
N ALA A 18 33.49 -3.67 -13.90
CA ALA A 18 32.83 -2.54 -14.53
C ALA A 18 31.43 -2.91 -15.06
N ALA A 19 31.27 -4.10 -15.64
CA ALA A 19 29.98 -4.60 -16.10
C ALA A 19 29.01 -4.82 -14.94
N VAL A 20 29.46 -5.43 -13.83
CA VAL A 20 28.63 -5.63 -12.62
C VAL A 20 28.24 -4.30 -11.99
N ALA A 21 29.17 -3.34 -11.91
CA ALA A 21 28.89 -2.00 -11.40
C ALA A 21 27.88 -1.25 -12.30
N ALA A 22 27.99 -1.37 -13.62
CA ALA A 22 27.04 -0.77 -14.56
C ALA A 22 25.64 -1.40 -14.42
N VAL A 23 25.56 -2.72 -14.26
CA VAL A 23 24.28 -3.42 -14.03
C VAL A 23 23.67 -3.00 -12.69
N ALA A 24 24.46 -2.91 -11.62
CA ALA A 24 23.99 -2.44 -10.31
C ALA A 24 23.49 -0.98 -10.38
N LEU A 25 24.18 -0.12 -11.14
CA LEU A 25 23.76 1.25 -11.36
C LEU A 25 22.45 1.32 -12.16
N VAL A 26 22.29 0.50 -13.20
CA VAL A 26 21.04 0.41 -13.97
C VAL A 26 19.91 -0.11 -13.09
N VAL A 27 20.14 -1.12 -12.24
CA VAL A 27 19.14 -1.62 -11.29
C VAL A 27 18.78 -0.56 -10.24
N ALA A 28 19.74 0.24 -9.77
CA ALA A 28 19.46 1.36 -8.86
C ALA A 28 18.66 2.47 -9.55
N VAL A 29 18.98 2.82 -10.80
CA VAL A 29 18.29 3.86 -11.59
C VAL A 29 16.91 3.40 -12.07
N VAL A 30 16.73 2.11 -12.39
CA VAL A 30 15.43 1.53 -12.75
C VAL A 30 14.63 1.16 -11.49
N GLY A 31 15.27 0.89 -10.37
CA GLY A 31 14.62 0.81 -9.05
C GLY A 31 14.06 2.16 -8.60
N ASP A 32 14.61 3.26 -9.12
CA ASP A 32 14.10 4.63 -9.01
C ASP A 32 13.05 4.96 -10.12
N VAL A 33 12.43 3.93 -10.71
CA VAL A 33 11.14 4.09 -11.39
C VAL A 33 10.17 4.54 -10.31
N ARG A 34 10.01 5.87 -10.25
CA ARG A 34 8.99 6.61 -9.51
C ARG A 34 7.86 5.70 -9.08
N GLU A 35 7.89 5.31 -7.81
CA GLU A 35 6.68 4.84 -7.17
C GLU A 35 5.58 5.86 -7.50
N PRO A 36 4.38 5.44 -7.91
CA PRO A 36 3.32 6.40 -8.12
C PRO A 36 3.19 7.19 -6.82
N ASP A 37 3.41 8.51 -6.86
CA ASP A 37 3.43 9.41 -5.68
C ASP A 37 2.15 9.31 -4.82
N ASP A 38 1.13 8.62 -5.36
CA ASP A 38 -0.19 8.44 -4.78
C ASP A 38 -0.36 7.12 -4.01
N CYS A 39 0.59 6.19 -4.06
CA CYS A 39 0.53 4.90 -3.34
C CYS A 39 1.25 5.02 -1.99
N LEU A 40 0.51 4.91 -0.90
CA LEU A 40 0.99 5.02 0.46
C LEU A 40 1.16 3.63 1.08
N ALA A 41 2.28 3.40 1.76
CA ALA A 41 2.41 2.25 2.65
C ALA A 41 1.36 2.35 3.77
N VAL A 42 0.93 1.21 4.28
CA VAL A 42 0.03 1.14 5.44
C VAL A 42 0.79 0.51 6.59
N ASP A 43 0.69 1.12 7.76
CA ASP A 43 1.36 0.66 8.97
C ASP A 43 0.59 -0.49 9.64
N GLU A 44 1.31 -1.29 10.43
CA GLU A 44 0.81 -2.47 11.16
C GLU A 44 -0.39 -2.11 12.04
N SER A 45 -0.37 -0.92 12.64
CA SER A 45 -1.45 -0.39 13.49
C SER A 45 -2.80 -0.34 12.76
N LEU A 46 -2.83 0.08 11.50
CA LEU A 46 -4.07 0.20 10.73
C LEU A 46 -4.55 -1.17 10.23
N VAL A 47 -3.67 -2.02 9.73
CA VAL A 47 -4.07 -3.38 9.29
C VAL A 47 -4.53 -4.25 10.46
N THR A 48 -3.90 -4.11 11.64
CA THR A 48 -4.32 -4.78 12.86
C THR A 48 -5.69 -4.29 13.30
N LEU A 49 -5.93 -2.97 13.26
CA LEU A 49 -7.25 -2.40 13.53
C LEU A 49 -8.30 -3.07 12.63
N ILE A 50 -8.09 -3.09 11.31
CA ILE A 50 -9.03 -3.69 10.37
C ILE A 50 -9.33 -5.15 10.75
N ALA A 51 -8.30 -5.93 11.10
CA ALA A 51 -8.43 -7.34 11.49
C ALA A 51 -9.14 -7.55 12.83
N THR A 52 -9.12 -6.59 13.76
CA THR A 52 -9.75 -6.74 15.09
C THR A 52 -11.27 -6.95 15.05
N ARG A 53 -11.96 -6.43 14.02
CA ARG A 53 -13.41 -6.60 13.85
C ARG A 53 -13.72 -7.72 12.86
N SER A 54 -13.17 -8.90 13.12
CA SER A 54 -13.40 -10.09 12.32
C SER A 54 -14.88 -10.54 12.39
N ALA A 55 -15.48 -10.88 11.25
CA ALA A 55 -16.89 -11.28 11.14
C ALA A 55 -17.09 -12.79 10.89
N ALA A 56 -16.36 -13.37 9.94
CA ALA A 56 -16.45 -14.80 9.57
C ALA A 56 -15.28 -15.65 10.09
N GLY A 57 -14.53 -15.13 11.07
CA GLY A 57 -13.34 -15.75 11.66
C GLY A 57 -12.13 -14.81 11.60
N PRO A 58 -11.05 -15.12 12.37
CA PRO A 58 -9.87 -14.28 12.40
C PRO A 58 -9.22 -14.22 11.02
N ILE A 59 -8.81 -13.03 10.61
CA ILE A 59 -7.99 -12.81 9.42
C ILE A 59 -6.56 -12.45 9.82
N THR A 60 -5.59 -12.87 9.02
CA THR A 60 -4.18 -12.53 9.20
C THR A 60 -3.75 -11.58 8.07
N PRO A 61 -3.51 -10.28 8.35
CA PRO A 61 -2.96 -9.36 7.37
C PRO A 61 -1.63 -9.87 6.80
N GLN A 62 -1.41 -9.67 5.50
CA GLN A 62 -0.17 -10.06 4.81
C GLN A 62 0.48 -8.88 4.08
N ALA A 63 -0.32 -8.05 3.45
CA ALA A 63 0.18 -6.87 2.75
C ALA A 63 -0.92 -5.82 2.63
N ALA A 64 -0.55 -4.55 2.60
CA ALA A 64 -1.50 -3.46 2.40
C ALA A 64 -0.89 -2.27 1.65
N VAL A 65 -1.76 -1.47 1.07
CA VAL A 65 -1.44 -0.21 0.42
C VAL A 65 -2.65 0.72 0.50
N ALA A 66 -2.41 2.02 0.48
CA ALA A 66 -3.47 3.01 0.48
C ALA A 66 -3.28 4.04 -0.64
N VAL A 67 -4.38 4.66 -1.04
CA VAL A 67 -4.39 5.82 -1.94
C VAL A 67 -5.28 6.89 -1.34
N GLU A 68 -4.82 8.14 -1.35
CA GLU A 68 -5.63 9.29 -0.93
C GLU A 68 -6.73 9.62 -1.96
N ASP A 69 -7.92 9.99 -1.49
CA ASP A 69 -8.96 10.64 -2.29
C ASP A 69 -8.87 12.17 -2.16
N PRO A 70 -8.22 12.86 -3.12
CA PRO A 70 -8.09 14.32 -3.06
C PRO A 70 -9.42 15.05 -3.33
N PHE A 71 -10.45 14.33 -3.80
CA PHE A 71 -11.72 14.91 -4.20
C PHE A 71 -12.84 14.69 -3.18
N ALA A 72 -12.62 13.95 -2.10
CA ALA A 72 -13.67 13.61 -1.13
C ALA A 72 -14.43 14.86 -0.64
N ARG A 73 -13.72 15.95 -0.34
CA ARG A 73 -14.31 17.23 0.09
C ARG A 73 -15.10 17.97 -0.99
N SER A 74 -14.80 17.72 -2.27
CA SER A 74 -15.50 18.36 -3.38
C SER A 74 -16.85 17.68 -3.69
N ARG A 75 -17.04 16.44 -3.23
CA ARG A 75 -18.22 15.65 -3.53
C ARG A 75 -19.38 15.94 -2.58
N GLN A 76 -19.10 16.13 -1.28
CA GLN A 76 -20.10 16.34 -0.23
C GLN A 76 -19.52 17.09 0.99
N SER A 77 -20.40 17.58 1.88
CA SER A 77 -20.01 17.98 3.24
C SER A 77 -19.59 16.74 4.03
N VAL A 78 -18.30 16.48 4.05
CA VAL A 78 -17.72 15.27 4.63
C VAL A 78 -17.27 15.49 6.09
N PRO A 79 -17.50 14.51 6.99
CA PRO A 79 -17.13 14.63 8.41
C PRO A 79 -15.63 14.52 8.71
N TYR A 80 -14.82 14.09 7.73
CA TYR A 80 -13.37 13.92 7.90
C TYR A 80 -12.55 14.84 7.00
N ASN A 81 -11.36 15.19 7.46
CA ASN A 81 -10.45 16.04 6.72
C ASN A 81 -9.88 15.35 5.49
N ASP A 82 -9.54 14.07 5.62
CA ASP A 82 -8.86 13.29 4.61
C ASP A 82 -9.51 11.91 4.46
N TYR A 83 -9.42 11.38 3.25
CA TYR A 83 -10.02 10.10 2.88
C TYR A 83 -9.00 9.25 2.13
N TYR A 84 -9.00 7.96 2.43
CA TYR A 84 -8.09 7.00 1.84
C TYR A 84 -8.86 5.74 1.45
N ILE A 85 -8.38 5.08 0.41
CA ILE A 85 -8.78 3.74 0.04
C ILE A 85 -7.65 2.80 0.40
N VAL A 86 -7.93 1.86 1.29
CA VAL A 86 -6.98 0.86 1.77
C VAL A 86 -7.30 -0.45 1.08
N VAL A 87 -6.32 -1.00 0.37
CA VAL A 87 -6.37 -2.37 -0.14
C VAL A 87 -5.48 -3.21 0.78
N MET A 88 -6.05 -4.28 1.32
CA MET A 88 -5.30 -5.22 2.15
C MET A 88 -5.52 -6.64 1.67
N ARG A 89 -4.41 -7.36 1.55
CA ARG A 89 -4.34 -8.81 1.39
C ARG A 89 -4.26 -9.46 2.76
N PHE A 90 -5.09 -10.46 2.97
CA PHE A 90 -5.14 -11.21 4.23
C PHE A 90 -5.39 -12.69 3.97
N GLN A 91 -4.98 -13.52 4.92
CA GLN A 91 -5.30 -14.94 4.95
C GLN A 91 -6.52 -15.17 5.85
N VAL A 92 -7.42 -16.04 5.42
CA VAL A 92 -8.61 -16.45 6.18
C VAL A 92 -8.39 -17.83 6.82
N PRO A 93 -9.26 -18.30 7.73
CA PRO A 93 -9.00 -19.53 8.52
C PRO A 93 -8.77 -20.81 7.72
N ASP A 94 -9.27 -20.89 6.48
CA ASP A 94 -9.03 -22.04 5.59
C ASP A 94 -7.67 -21.99 4.86
N GLY A 95 -6.87 -20.95 5.11
CA GLY A 95 -5.57 -20.72 4.50
C GLY A 95 -5.62 -19.94 3.17
N THR A 96 -6.81 -19.63 2.64
CA THR A 96 -6.97 -18.87 1.41
C THR A 96 -6.55 -17.42 1.59
N THR A 97 -5.85 -16.88 0.59
CA THR A 97 -5.51 -15.46 0.51
C THR A 97 -6.61 -14.71 -0.22
N VAL A 98 -7.08 -13.62 0.38
CA VAL A 98 -8.15 -12.76 -0.12
C VAL A 98 -7.68 -11.31 -0.10
N ASP A 99 -8.09 -10.54 -1.11
CA ASP A 99 -7.90 -9.10 -1.14
C ASP A 99 -9.24 -8.42 -0.82
N GLY A 100 -9.20 -7.47 0.11
CA GLY A 100 -10.35 -6.62 0.47
C GLY A 100 -10.03 -5.15 0.28
N VAL A 101 -11.09 -4.33 0.23
CA VAL A 101 -10.97 -2.88 0.15
C VAL A 101 -11.78 -2.23 1.26
N TRP A 102 -11.17 -1.24 1.93
CA TRP A 102 -11.79 -0.40 2.93
C TRP A 102 -11.62 1.07 2.58
N GLY A 103 -12.63 1.87 2.90
CA GLY A 103 -12.53 3.32 2.90
C GLY A 103 -12.22 3.80 4.31
N LEU A 104 -11.22 4.66 4.45
CA LEU A 104 -10.83 5.32 5.69
C LEU A 104 -11.13 6.81 5.56
N GLY A 105 -11.92 7.37 6.47
CA GLY A 105 -12.00 8.81 6.70
C GLY A 105 -11.24 9.14 7.97
N THR A 106 -10.41 10.18 7.98
CA THR A 106 -9.62 10.55 9.16
C THR A 106 -9.42 12.06 9.29
N ASN A 107 -9.31 12.54 10.54
CA ASN A 107 -8.93 13.90 10.90
C ASN A 107 -7.46 14.01 11.32
N ALA A 108 -6.75 12.89 11.33
CA ALA A 108 -5.32 12.82 11.54
C ALA A 108 -4.53 13.65 10.51
N PRO A 109 -3.41 14.27 10.90
CA PRO A 109 -2.49 14.86 9.93
C PRO A 109 -2.09 13.85 8.86
N LYS A 110 -2.07 14.30 7.60
CA LYS A 110 -1.59 13.48 6.49
C LYS A 110 -0.19 12.93 6.76
N PRO A 111 0.12 11.68 6.37
CA PRO A 111 1.47 11.16 6.46
C PRO A 111 2.42 12.03 5.63
N GLU A 112 3.59 12.35 6.20
CA GLU A 112 4.65 13.01 5.45
C GLU A 112 5.09 12.15 4.26
N ARG A 113 5.66 12.77 3.21
CA ARG A 113 6.13 12.03 2.04
C ARG A 113 7.07 10.89 2.47
N GLY A 114 6.76 9.67 2.02
CA GLY A 114 7.53 8.46 2.35
C GLY A 114 7.20 7.82 3.70
N ARG A 115 6.22 8.35 4.45
CA ARG A 115 5.70 7.72 5.66
C ARG A 115 4.45 6.89 5.38
N SER A 116 4.26 5.85 6.19
CA SER A 116 3.08 4.98 6.13
C SER A 116 1.85 5.66 6.73
N LEU A 117 0.69 5.33 6.17
CA LEU A 117 -0.62 5.63 6.76
C LEU A 117 -0.83 4.72 7.98
N SER A 118 -0.94 5.32 9.16
CA SER A 118 -1.12 4.61 10.42
C SER A 118 -2.49 4.88 11.06
N GLN A 119 -2.89 4.01 11.98
CA GLN A 119 -3.98 4.32 12.88
C GLN A 119 -3.51 5.45 13.82
N GLN A 120 -4.22 6.57 13.83
CA GLN A 120 -3.91 7.66 14.76
C GLN A 120 -5.03 7.81 15.78
N ALA A 121 -4.64 8.06 17.03
CA ALA A 121 -5.55 8.16 18.16
C ALA A 121 -6.55 9.33 17.99
N PRO A 122 -7.77 9.24 18.56
CA PRO A 122 -8.71 10.34 18.56
C PRO A 122 -8.16 11.57 19.26
N VAL A 123 -7.86 12.60 18.48
CA VAL A 123 -7.95 13.97 18.96
C VAL A 123 -9.41 14.37 18.69
N ASP A 124 -10.17 14.63 19.74
CA ASP A 124 -11.55 15.16 19.70
C ASP A 124 -12.71 14.19 19.40
N GLY A 125 -12.57 12.89 19.71
CA GLY A 125 -13.70 11.96 19.83
C GLY A 125 -14.30 11.43 18.52
N ARG A 126 -13.85 11.91 17.35
CA ARG A 126 -14.04 11.28 16.02
C ARG A 126 -12.74 11.36 15.21
N ALA A 127 -11.76 10.53 15.57
CA ALA A 127 -10.46 10.49 14.86
C ALA A 127 -10.62 10.05 13.41
N SER A 128 -11.37 8.95 13.24
CA SER A 128 -11.40 8.21 11.99
C SER A 128 -12.60 7.26 11.94
N SER A 129 -13.02 6.91 10.73
CA SER A 129 -14.00 5.84 10.47
C SER A 129 -13.52 4.95 9.33
N LEU A 130 -13.87 3.67 9.41
CA LEU A 130 -13.56 2.64 8.43
C LEU A 130 -14.86 2.03 7.91
N ALA A 131 -14.92 1.80 6.61
CA ALA A 131 -16.01 1.12 5.93
C ALA A 131 -15.45 0.02 5.03
N ALA A 132 -16.00 -1.20 5.12
CA ALA A 132 -15.76 -2.22 4.11
C ALA A 132 -16.45 -1.80 2.80
N LEU A 133 -15.72 -1.88 1.68
CA LEU A 133 -16.20 -1.45 0.36
C LEU A 133 -16.42 -2.59 -0.62
N THR A 134 -15.86 -3.77 -0.35
CA THR A 134 -15.98 -4.96 -1.21
C THR A 134 -16.70 -6.08 -0.47
N PRO A 135 -17.42 -6.98 -1.20
CA PRO A 135 -18.06 -8.15 -0.59
C PRO A 135 -17.10 -9.00 0.25
N GLN A 136 -15.83 -9.13 -0.17
CA GLN A 136 -14.81 -9.86 0.58
C GLN A 136 -14.50 -9.17 1.92
N ALA A 137 -14.32 -7.85 1.91
CA ALA A 137 -14.11 -7.09 3.14
C ALA A 137 -15.33 -7.17 4.07
N GLU A 138 -16.56 -7.07 3.54
CA GLU A 138 -17.81 -7.17 4.30
C GLU A 138 -18.03 -8.57 4.88
N GLN A 139 -17.69 -9.62 4.12
CA GLN A 139 -17.81 -11.00 4.58
C GLN A 139 -16.88 -11.29 5.77
N TRP A 140 -15.66 -10.78 5.71
CA TRP A 140 -14.62 -11.14 6.68
C TRP A 140 -14.46 -10.12 7.82
N THR A 141 -14.98 -8.89 7.69
CA THR A 141 -14.86 -7.83 8.70
C THR A 141 -16.16 -7.06 8.94
N ASP A 142 -16.42 -6.65 10.18
CA ASP A 142 -17.57 -5.86 10.62
C ASP A 142 -17.25 -4.35 10.65
N TRP A 143 -17.03 -3.78 9.47
CA TRP A 143 -16.81 -2.34 9.26
C TRP A 143 -17.97 -1.71 8.48
N PRO A 144 -19.01 -1.20 9.16
CA PRO A 144 -20.23 -0.77 8.50
C PRO A 144 -20.04 0.50 7.65
N ASN A 145 -20.60 0.48 6.44
CA ASN A 145 -20.51 1.59 5.48
C ASN A 145 -21.53 2.71 5.77
N ARG A 146 -21.29 3.53 6.79
CA ARG A 146 -22.26 4.58 7.20
C ARG A 146 -21.79 6.02 7.01
N ASP A 147 -20.49 6.29 7.07
CA ASP A 147 -19.96 7.67 7.07
C ASP A 147 -18.87 7.94 6.01
N ILE A 148 -18.56 6.95 5.17
CA ILE A 148 -17.51 7.04 4.15
C ILE A 148 -18.17 7.15 2.77
N PRO A 149 -18.04 8.28 2.05
CA PRO A 149 -18.70 8.52 0.76
C PRO A 149 -17.93 7.89 -0.42
N ILE A 150 -17.37 6.70 -0.20
CA ILE A 150 -16.60 5.94 -1.21
C ILE A 150 -17.39 4.66 -1.50
N GLN A 151 -17.52 4.31 -2.77
CA GLN A 151 -18.17 3.08 -3.21
C GLN A 151 -17.17 2.16 -3.90
N GLU A 152 -17.48 0.86 -4.00
CA GLU A 152 -16.63 -0.11 -4.72
C GLU A 152 -16.35 0.31 -6.16
N SER A 153 -17.33 0.95 -6.81
CA SER A 153 -17.28 1.40 -8.20
C SER A 153 -16.44 2.66 -8.41
N ASP A 154 -15.92 3.27 -7.34
CA ASP A 154 -15.12 4.49 -7.43
C ASP A 154 -13.83 4.24 -8.24
N PRO A 155 -13.47 5.10 -9.22
CA PRO A 155 -12.22 4.99 -9.97
C PRO A 155 -10.97 4.92 -9.09
N LEU A 156 -11.02 5.49 -7.88
CA LEU A 156 -9.92 5.41 -6.93
C LEU A 156 -9.75 4.01 -6.32
N VAL A 157 -10.80 3.19 -6.23
CA VAL A 157 -10.66 1.78 -5.83
C VAL A 157 -9.82 1.02 -6.86
N GLN A 158 -10.08 1.26 -8.15
CA GLN A 158 -9.27 0.67 -9.23
C GLN A 158 -7.83 1.21 -9.23
N LYS A 159 -7.65 2.49 -8.90
CA LYS A 159 -6.32 3.07 -8.71
C LYS A 159 -5.56 2.37 -7.58
N ALA A 160 -6.18 2.22 -6.41
CA ALA A 160 -5.58 1.58 -5.25
C ALA A 160 -5.22 0.10 -5.51
N ARG A 161 -6.08 -0.65 -6.22
CA ARG A 161 -5.79 -2.04 -6.61
C ARG A 161 -4.60 -2.21 -7.56
N ARG A 162 -4.21 -1.15 -8.28
CA ARG A 162 -3.01 -1.16 -9.14
C ARG A 162 -1.74 -0.78 -8.40
N CYS A 163 -1.83 -0.26 -7.18
CA CYS A 163 -0.65 -0.01 -6.37
C CYS A 163 0.00 -1.34 -5.96
N PRO A 164 1.34 -1.42 -5.94
CA PRO A 164 2.02 -2.60 -5.43
C PRO A 164 1.73 -2.75 -3.92
N LEU A 165 1.16 -3.90 -3.54
CA LEU A 165 0.96 -4.25 -2.13
C LEU A 165 2.31 -4.35 -1.42
N ARG A 166 2.41 -3.76 -0.23
CA ARG A 166 3.61 -3.82 0.62
C ARG A 166 3.36 -4.74 1.81
N GLN A 167 4.32 -5.58 2.15
CA GLN A 167 4.23 -6.45 3.31
C GLN A 167 4.04 -5.60 4.58
N VAL A 168 3.21 -6.11 5.48
CA VAL A 168 2.89 -5.50 6.79
C VAL A 168 3.38 -6.39 7.91
#